data_AF-A0AAD7P967-F1
#
_entry.id   AF-A0AAD7P967-F1
#
_cell.length_a   1.000
_cell.length_b   1.000
_cell.length_c   1.000
_cell.angle_alpha   90.00
_cell.angle_beta   90.00
_cell.angle_gamma   90.00
#
_symmetry.space_group_name_H-M   'P 1'
#
loop_
_entity.id
_entity.type
_entity.pdbx_description
1 polymer ?
#
loop_
_entity_poly.entity_id
_entity_poly.type
_entity_poly.pdbx_seq_one_letter_code
_entity_poly.pdbx_strand_id
1 'polypeptide(L)'
;MFFWACTYHAMSRTLRETLIADQHDQWMAKYDRSYADEAEKQQRFMIFMKNLEFIEEYNNAAANRTYQLGLNQFSDLTTEEFLNSHTGYKIPDQPKPSKTPSFKYENLTDIPTGMDWREKGAVTEIKNQGSCGSCWAFSAVAAVESAVKIKTGNLIPLSEQQLIDCATNNGNQGCGGGVMDQAFDYIIQNQGLSSETDYPYEGLEGTCEMRSSPAAKITRYEDVPANSEKDLLNAVSIQPVSVAIEVGDAFRHYQQGIFTSEDCGTNLNHGVTVIGYGTSKDGTKYWLIKNSWGKDWGEGGYMKMQRDIDAPEGICGIAMRASYPIA
;
A
#
# COMPACT_ATOMS: atom_id res chain seq x y z
N MET A 1 -33.00 42.68 -15.09
CA MET A 1 -33.00 41.38 -14.37
C MET A 1 -31.74 40.52 -14.59
N PHE A 2 -30.61 41.07 -15.08
CA PHE A 2 -29.36 40.30 -15.27
C PHE A 2 -28.25 40.59 -14.22
N PHE A 3 -28.39 41.64 -13.41
CA PHE A 3 -27.35 42.02 -12.43
C PHE A 3 -27.42 41.27 -11.09
N TRP A 4 -28.56 40.67 -10.74
CA TRP A 4 -28.72 39.96 -9.46
C TRP A 4 -28.12 38.54 -9.50
N ALA A 5 -28.23 37.83 -10.62
CA ALA A 5 -27.68 36.47 -10.75
C ALA A 5 -26.14 36.43 -10.64
N CYS A 6 -25.43 37.42 -11.20
CA CYS A 6 -23.97 37.50 -11.11
C CYS A 6 -23.47 37.80 -9.68
N THR A 7 -24.17 38.64 -8.91
CA THR A 7 -23.74 39.00 -7.54
C THR A 7 -23.97 37.85 -6.56
N TYR A 8 -25.07 37.09 -6.70
CA TYR A 8 -25.31 35.91 -5.86
C TYR A 8 -24.31 34.78 -6.14
N HIS A 9 -23.94 34.56 -7.41
CA HIS A 9 -22.97 33.53 -7.78
C HIS A 9 -21.55 33.87 -7.28
N ALA A 10 -21.15 35.14 -7.35
CA ALA A 10 -19.87 35.62 -6.81
C ALA A 10 -19.81 35.49 -5.28
N MET A 11 -20.86 35.91 -4.55
CA MET A 11 -20.93 35.79 -3.09
C MET A 11 -20.92 34.34 -2.59
N SER A 12 -21.63 33.44 -3.28
CA SER A 12 -21.63 32.00 -2.96
C SER A 12 -20.25 31.37 -3.13
N ARG A 13 -19.52 31.75 -4.19
CA ARG A 13 -18.16 31.29 -4.44
C ARG A 13 -17.18 31.75 -3.36
N THR A 14 -17.23 33.03 -2.97
CA THR A 14 -16.37 33.59 -1.92
C THR A 14 -16.62 32.95 -0.55
N LEU A 15 -17.88 32.64 -0.21
CA LEU A 15 -18.22 31.93 1.04
C LEU A 15 -17.68 30.49 1.04
N ARG A 16 -17.80 29.75 -0.07
CA ARG A 16 -17.26 28.38 -0.20
C ARG A 16 -15.74 28.37 -0.08
N GLU A 17 -15.06 29.29 -0.76
CA GLU A 17 -13.60 29.43 -0.66
C GLU A 17 -13.14 29.73 0.77
N THR A 18 -13.90 30.54 1.52
CA THR A 18 -13.60 30.85 2.93
C THR A 18 -13.76 29.61 3.82
N LEU A 19 -14.83 28.82 3.62
CA LEU A 19 -15.05 27.57 4.34
C LEU A 19 -13.95 26.53 4.07
N ILE A 20 -13.51 26.41 2.81
CA ILE A 20 -12.42 25.49 2.43
C ILE A 20 -11.09 25.96 3.03
N ALA A 21 -10.85 27.28 3.13
CA ALA A 21 -9.68 27.82 3.82
C ALA A 21 -9.66 27.43 5.31
N ASP A 22 -10.78 27.59 6.02
CA ASP A 22 -10.90 27.15 7.42
C ASP A 22 -10.67 25.63 7.56
N GLN A 23 -11.21 24.84 6.63
CA GLN A 23 -11.00 23.39 6.61
C GLN A 23 -9.55 23.01 6.33
N HIS A 24 -8.86 23.74 5.45
CA HIS A 24 -7.44 23.56 5.18
C HIS A 24 -6.58 23.92 6.39
N ASP A 25 -6.89 25.00 7.11
CA ASP A 25 -6.19 25.37 8.33
C ASP A 25 -6.33 24.30 9.43
N GLN A 26 -7.52 23.73 9.60
CA GLN A 26 -7.74 22.59 10.50
C GLN A 26 -7.01 21.33 10.04
N TRP A 27 -7.02 21.05 8.74
CA TRP A 27 -6.30 19.91 8.15
C TRP A 27 -4.79 20.05 8.34
N MET A 28 -4.23 21.24 8.13
CA MET A 28 -2.81 21.50 8.36
C MET A 28 -2.44 21.29 9.82
N ALA A 29 -3.26 21.79 10.75
CA ALA A 29 -3.04 21.57 12.18
C ALA A 29 -3.13 20.09 12.57
N LYS A 30 -4.01 19.30 11.92
CA LYS A 30 -4.15 17.86 12.17
C LYS A 30 -2.91 17.07 11.73
N TYR A 31 -2.32 17.42 10.59
CA TYR A 31 -1.20 16.69 9.99
C TYR A 31 0.15 17.40 10.15
N ASP A 32 0.23 18.34 11.10
CA ASP A 32 1.42 19.12 11.42
C ASP A 32 2.09 19.74 10.17
N ARG A 33 1.28 20.30 9.28
CA ARG A 33 1.74 20.87 8.01
C ARG A 33 2.23 22.30 8.18
N SER A 34 3.43 22.54 7.66
CA SER A 34 4.04 23.86 7.54
C SER A 34 4.73 23.99 6.19
N TYR A 35 4.71 25.18 5.59
CA TYR A 35 5.30 25.45 4.28
C TYR A 35 6.40 26.51 4.39
N ALA A 36 7.31 26.53 3.41
CA ALA A 36 8.48 27.41 3.44
C ALA A 36 8.10 28.89 3.34
N ASP A 37 7.06 29.20 2.57
CA ASP A 37 6.55 30.56 2.40
C ASP A 37 5.05 30.57 2.02
N GLU A 38 4.48 31.77 1.93
CA GLU A 38 3.08 31.98 1.56
C GLU A 38 2.77 31.55 0.11
N ALA A 39 3.75 31.56 -0.78
CA ALA A 39 3.53 31.12 -2.17
C ALA A 39 3.36 29.60 -2.23
N GLU A 40 4.19 28.84 -1.52
CA GLU A 40 4.02 27.40 -1.35
C GLU A 40 2.70 27.09 -0.63
N LYS A 41 2.37 27.81 0.46
CA LYS A 41 1.10 27.64 1.17
C LYS A 41 -0.10 27.82 0.24
N GLN A 42 -0.09 28.86 -0.59
CA GLN A 42 -1.14 29.10 -1.57
C GLN A 42 -1.22 27.98 -2.61
N GLN A 43 -0.08 27.48 -3.12
CA GLN A 43 -0.06 26.36 -4.05
C GLN A 43 -0.66 25.09 -3.42
N ARG A 44 -0.24 24.75 -2.20
CA ARG A 44 -0.72 23.59 -1.44
C ARG A 44 -2.21 23.69 -1.13
N PHE A 45 -2.70 24.88 -0.80
CA PHE A 45 -4.12 25.16 -0.65
C PHE A 45 -4.93 24.90 -1.93
N MET A 46 -4.42 25.32 -3.10
CA MET A 46 -5.11 25.05 -4.37
C MET A 46 -5.17 23.56 -4.69
N ILE A 47 -4.12 22.81 -4.39
CA ILE A 47 -4.09 21.35 -4.54
C ILE A 47 -5.08 20.69 -3.56
N PHE A 48 -5.08 21.13 -2.31
CA PHE A 48 -6.02 20.69 -1.28
C PHE A 48 -7.47 20.89 -1.71
N MET A 49 -7.81 22.08 -2.21
CA MET A 49 -9.14 22.40 -2.71
C MET A 49 -9.54 21.45 -3.85
N LYS A 50 -8.66 21.22 -4.83
CA LYS A 50 -8.92 20.30 -5.94
C LYS A 50 -9.14 18.85 -5.46
N ASN A 51 -8.34 18.38 -4.52
CA ASN A 51 -8.49 17.04 -3.96
C ASN A 51 -9.78 16.93 -3.13
N LEU A 52 -10.15 17.96 -2.38
CA LEU A 52 -11.41 18.02 -1.65
C LEU A 52 -12.61 17.96 -2.61
N GLU A 53 -12.58 18.74 -3.70
CA GLU A 53 -13.62 18.69 -4.74
C GLU A 53 -13.75 17.28 -5.34
N PHE A 54 -12.63 16.63 -5.68
CA PHE A 54 -12.65 15.23 -6.16
C PHE A 54 -13.29 14.27 -5.14
N ILE A 55 -12.95 14.39 -3.86
CA ILE A 55 -13.51 13.57 -2.78
C ILE A 55 -15.01 13.81 -2.64
N GLU A 56 -15.44 15.06 -2.64
CA GLU A 56 -16.86 15.44 -2.54
C GLU A 56 -17.64 14.93 -3.74
N GLU A 57 -17.14 15.12 -4.96
CA GLU A 57 -17.76 14.62 -6.19
C GLU A 57 -17.88 13.10 -6.18
N TYR A 58 -16.80 12.40 -5.82
CA TYR A 58 -16.80 10.93 -5.75
C TYR A 58 -17.85 10.40 -4.77
N ASN A 59 -17.86 10.95 -3.54
CA ASN A 59 -18.77 10.53 -2.49
C ASN A 59 -20.24 10.89 -2.79
N ASN A 60 -20.51 11.94 -3.57
CA ASN A 60 -21.85 12.36 -3.94
C ASN A 60 -22.39 11.67 -5.22
N ALA A 61 -21.53 11.09 -6.05
CA ALA A 61 -21.90 10.60 -7.38
C ALA A 61 -22.80 9.34 -7.41
N ALA A 62 -22.90 8.55 -6.34
CA ALA A 62 -23.76 7.36 -6.34
C ALA A 62 -24.30 7.01 -4.93
N ALA A 63 -25.60 6.69 -4.86
CA ALA A 63 -26.27 6.27 -3.62
C ALA A 63 -25.78 4.91 -3.08
N ASN A 64 -25.11 4.10 -3.92
CA ASN A 64 -24.66 2.73 -3.61
C ASN A 64 -23.13 2.57 -3.68
N ARG A 65 -22.36 3.58 -3.25
CA ARG A 65 -20.90 3.43 -3.13
C ARG A 65 -20.56 2.40 -2.06
N THR A 66 -19.68 1.45 -2.37
CA THR A 66 -19.19 0.43 -1.43
C THR A 66 -18.06 0.93 -0.54
N TYR A 67 -17.50 2.10 -0.86
CA TYR A 67 -16.41 2.74 -0.12
C TYR A 67 -16.49 4.27 -0.20
N GLN A 68 -15.79 4.93 0.72
CA GLN A 68 -15.76 6.38 0.85
C GLN A 68 -14.32 6.89 0.77
N LEU A 69 -14.18 8.05 0.13
CA LEU A 69 -12.94 8.83 0.13
C LEU A 69 -12.98 9.86 1.25
N GLY A 70 -11.80 10.27 1.72
CA GLY A 70 -11.68 11.29 2.75
C GLY A 70 -10.34 12.01 2.69
N LEU A 71 -10.30 13.21 3.27
CA LEU A 71 -9.06 13.95 3.43
C LEU A 71 -8.10 13.19 4.36
N ASN A 72 -6.86 13.06 3.92
CA ASN A 72 -5.79 12.43 4.67
C ASN A 72 -4.50 13.25 4.56
N GLN A 73 -3.39 12.74 5.10
CA GLN A 73 -2.11 13.42 5.08
C GLN A 73 -1.60 13.77 3.67
N PHE A 74 -2.13 13.16 2.60
CA PHE A 74 -1.70 13.40 1.22
C PHE A 74 -2.58 14.40 0.46
N SER A 75 -3.54 15.03 1.13
CA SER A 75 -4.54 15.88 0.46
C SER A 75 -3.97 17.19 -0.10
N ASP A 76 -2.75 17.60 0.20
CA ASP A 76 -2.05 18.75 -0.40
C ASP A 76 -1.05 18.36 -1.51
N LEU A 77 -1.02 17.08 -1.90
CA LEU A 77 -0.17 16.57 -2.98
C LEU A 77 -0.95 16.43 -4.29
N THR A 78 -0.29 16.69 -5.41
CA THR A 78 -0.77 16.24 -6.71
C THR A 78 -0.61 14.72 -6.85
N THR A 79 -1.32 14.10 -7.79
CA THR A 79 -1.19 12.67 -8.09
C THR A 79 0.25 12.32 -8.47
N GLU A 80 0.90 13.17 -9.28
CA GLU A 80 2.29 12.97 -9.70
C GLU A 80 3.27 13.06 -8.53
N GLU A 81 3.17 14.09 -7.69
CA GLU A 81 4.01 14.20 -6.47
C GLU A 81 3.84 12.97 -5.58
N PHE A 82 2.59 12.53 -5.38
CA PHE A 82 2.29 11.38 -4.54
C PHE A 82 2.89 10.09 -5.11
N LEU A 83 2.62 9.77 -6.38
CA LEU A 83 3.13 8.56 -7.00
C LEU A 83 4.68 8.55 -7.02
N ASN A 84 5.32 9.68 -7.30
CA ASN A 84 6.78 9.75 -7.35
C ASN A 84 7.47 9.60 -6.00
N SER A 85 6.79 9.86 -4.87
CA SER A 85 7.42 9.87 -3.54
C SER A 85 6.89 8.80 -2.57
N HIS A 86 5.65 8.33 -2.74
CA HIS A 86 5.00 7.40 -1.80
C HIS A 86 4.71 6.02 -2.43
N THR A 87 5.11 5.81 -3.69
CA THR A 87 5.10 4.50 -4.37
C THR A 87 6.50 4.18 -4.88
N GLY A 88 6.70 2.99 -5.45
CA GLY A 88 8.04 2.59 -5.87
C GLY A 88 8.16 1.15 -6.33
N TYR A 89 7.05 0.46 -6.57
CA TYR A 89 7.13 -0.83 -7.26
C TYR A 89 7.54 -0.58 -8.71
N LYS A 90 8.54 -1.32 -9.18
CA LYS A 90 9.01 -1.25 -10.56
C LYS A 90 8.68 -2.55 -11.27
N ILE A 91 7.92 -2.48 -12.36
CA ILE A 91 7.67 -3.66 -13.18
C ILE A 91 9.01 -4.14 -13.77
N PRO A 92 9.45 -5.40 -13.54
CA PRO A 92 10.69 -5.90 -14.12
C PRO A 92 10.61 -5.94 -15.65
N ASP A 93 11.68 -5.51 -16.34
CA ASP A 93 11.78 -5.52 -17.81
C ASP A 93 11.65 -6.91 -18.44
N GLN A 94 11.93 -7.97 -17.67
CA GLN A 94 11.77 -9.36 -18.09
C GLN A 94 11.10 -10.16 -16.96
N PRO A 95 10.01 -10.91 -17.25
CA PRO A 95 9.47 -11.85 -16.28
C PRO A 95 10.54 -12.91 -15.97
N LYS A 96 10.98 -13.00 -14.71
CA LYS A 96 11.82 -14.12 -14.28
C LYS A 96 10.99 -15.40 -14.48
N PRO A 97 11.51 -16.42 -15.19
CA PRO A 97 10.81 -17.70 -15.27
C PRO A 97 10.65 -18.26 -13.85
N SER A 98 9.43 -18.70 -13.52
CA SER A 98 9.17 -19.38 -12.24
C SER A 98 10.16 -20.54 -12.09
N LYS A 99 10.98 -20.49 -11.05
CA LYS A 99 11.98 -21.52 -10.76
C LYS A 99 11.36 -22.82 -10.23
N THR A 100 10.06 -22.84 -9.99
CA THR A 100 9.30 -23.96 -9.40
C THR A 100 8.28 -24.52 -10.40
N PRO A 101 8.37 -25.82 -10.76
CA PRO A 101 7.52 -26.42 -11.79
C PRO A 101 6.05 -26.61 -11.38
N SER A 102 5.71 -26.47 -10.10
CA SER A 102 4.34 -26.58 -9.57
C SER A 102 4.13 -25.66 -8.38
N PHE A 103 2.99 -24.96 -8.33
CA PHE A 103 2.61 -24.12 -7.19
C PHE A 103 2.24 -25.00 -6.00
N LYS A 104 2.90 -24.80 -4.85
CA LYS A 104 2.78 -25.66 -3.66
C LYS A 104 1.33 -25.81 -3.15
N TYR A 105 0.50 -24.79 -3.36
CA TYR A 105 -0.84 -24.71 -2.80
C TYR A 105 -1.96 -24.88 -3.84
N GLU A 106 -1.66 -25.35 -5.05
CA GLU A 106 -2.63 -25.50 -6.15
C GLU A 106 -3.85 -26.38 -5.78
N ASN A 107 -3.62 -27.41 -4.97
CA ASN A 107 -4.62 -28.42 -4.58
C ASN A 107 -5.13 -28.28 -3.13
N LEU A 108 -5.05 -27.09 -2.53
CA LEU A 108 -5.69 -26.85 -1.22
C LEU A 108 -7.22 -26.96 -1.34
N THR A 109 -7.82 -27.83 -0.54
CA THR A 109 -9.28 -28.08 -0.55
C THR A 109 -10.02 -27.43 0.63
N ASP A 110 -9.35 -27.27 1.78
CA ASP A 110 -9.96 -26.82 3.03
C ASP A 110 -9.54 -25.39 3.38
N ILE A 111 -10.06 -24.43 2.61
CA ILE A 111 -9.76 -23.00 2.78
C ILE A 111 -10.83 -22.38 3.69
N PRO A 112 -10.44 -21.74 4.82
CA PRO A 112 -11.39 -21.02 5.67
C PRO A 112 -12.16 -19.96 4.88
N THR A 113 -13.41 -19.67 5.26
CA THR A 113 -14.24 -18.64 4.60
C THR A 113 -13.71 -17.22 4.80
N GLY A 114 -12.90 -17.00 5.84
CA GLY A 114 -12.19 -15.77 6.10
C GLY A 114 -10.90 -16.03 6.87
N MET A 115 -9.92 -15.14 6.67
CA MET A 115 -8.65 -15.14 7.37
C MET A 115 -8.27 -13.70 7.70
N ASP A 116 -7.86 -13.46 8.94
CA ASP A 116 -7.20 -12.22 9.34
C ASP A 116 -5.94 -12.58 10.14
N TRP A 117 -4.78 -12.42 9.52
CA TRP A 117 -3.51 -12.76 10.15
C TRP A 117 -3.15 -11.87 11.36
N ARG A 118 -3.83 -10.73 11.53
CA ARG A 118 -3.70 -9.90 12.75
C ARG A 118 -4.26 -10.64 13.95
N GLU A 119 -5.39 -11.32 13.80
CA GLU A 119 -6.00 -12.13 14.88
C GLU A 119 -5.13 -13.35 15.25
N LYS A 120 -4.25 -13.78 14.35
CA LYS A 120 -3.23 -14.81 14.61
C LYS A 120 -1.93 -14.26 15.19
N GLY A 121 -1.85 -12.93 15.41
CA GLY A 121 -0.65 -12.25 15.87
C GLY A 121 0.52 -12.35 14.90
N ALA A 122 0.25 -12.52 13.60
CA ALA A 122 1.25 -12.70 12.55
C ALA A 122 1.54 -11.41 11.76
N VAL A 123 0.99 -10.28 12.17
CA VAL A 123 1.14 -9.00 11.48
C VAL A 123 1.66 -7.97 12.47
N THR A 124 2.78 -7.33 12.15
CA THR A 124 3.34 -6.19 12.92
C THR A 124 2.46 -4.95 12.78
N GLU A 125 2.72 -3.94 13.61
CA GLU A 125 2.08 -2.62 13.50
C GLU A 125 2.21 -2.01 12.08
N ILE A 126 1.30 -1.10 11.75
CA ILE A 126 1.43 -0.26 10.55
C ILE A 126 2.64 0.65 10.70
N LYS A 127 3.46 0.70 9.64
CA LYS A 127 4.60 1.60 9.50
C LYS A 127 4.31 2.69 8.45
N ASN A 128 5.23 3.63 8.29
CA ASN A 128 5.11 4.73 7.32
C ASN A 128 6.42 4.89 6.54
N GLN A 129 6.37 4.72 5.22
CA GLN A 129 7.53 4.88 4.33
C GLN A 129 7.90 6.35 4.06
N GLY A 130 7.04 7.30 4.43
CA GLY A 130 7.26 8.71 4.11
C GLY A 130 7.43 8.94 2.60
N SER A 131 8.34 9.85 2.24
CA SER A 131 8.59 10.27 0.85
C SER A 131 9.69 9.47 0.14
N CYS A 132 9.94 8.23 0.59
CA CYS A 132 10.84 7.28 -0.05
C CYS A 132 10.02 6.24 -0.82
N GLY A 133 10.42 5.92 -2.06
CA GLY A 133 9.77 4.91 -2.90
C GLY A 133 10.07 3.47 -2.49
N SER A 134 9.95 3.16 -1.20
CA SER A 134 10.35 1.89 -0.59
C SER A 134 9.20 0.92 -0.32
N CYS A 135 8.01 1.12 -0.91
CA CYS A 135 6.86 0.23 -0.70
C CYS A 135 7.18 -1.26 -0.96
N TRP A 136 8.09 -1.53 -1.90
CA TRP A 136 8.60 -2.88 -2.19
C TRP A 136 9.31 -3.51 -0.98
N ALA A 137 10.07 -2.72 -0.21
CA ALA A 137 10.77 -3.18 0.98
C ALA A 137 9.77 -3.48 2.11
N PHE A 138 8.82 -2.56 2.35
CA PHE A 138 7.76 -2.75 3.36
C PHE A 138 6.89 -3.98 3.06
N SER A 139 6.48 -4.17 1.80
CA SER A 139 5.70 -5.34 1.39
C SER A 139 6.47 -6.65 1.62
N ALA A 140 7.75 -6.69 1.27
CA ALA A 140 8.60 -7.86 1.47
C ALA A 140 8.82 -8.14 2.97
N VAL A 141 9.18 -7.12 3.75
CA VAL A 141 9.40 -7.24 5.20
C VAL A 141 8.16 -7.78 5.90
N ALA A 142 6.98 -7.21 5.64
CA ALA A 142 5.74 -7.68 6.26
C ALA A 142 5.46 -9.16 5.97
N ALA A 143 5.76 -9.65 4.76
CA ALA A 143 5.60 -11.07 4.44
C ALA A 143 6.64 -11.95 5.17
N VAL A 144 7.89 -11.49 5.31
CA VAL A 144 8.95 -12.20 6.05
C VAL A 144 8.64 -12.27 7.54
N GLU A 145 8.26 -11.15 8.15
CA GLU A 145 7.83 -11.07 9.56
C GLU A 145 6.73 -12.10 9.85
N SER A 146 5.74 -12.15 8.96
CA SER A 146 4.61 -13.08 9.08
C SER A 146 5.05 -14.54 8.94
N ALA A 147 5.87 -14.86 7.93
CA ALA A 147 6.36 -16.21 7.71
C ALA A 147 7.22 -16.71 8.89
N VAL A 148 8.06 -15.85 9.45
CA VAL A 148 8.89 -16.15 10.62
C VAL A 148 8.03 -16.36 11.86
N LYS A 149 7.00 -15.51 12.07
CA LYS A 149 6.05 -15.69 13.18
C LYS A 149 5.29 -17.01 13.06
N ILE A 150 4.80 -17.34 11.89
CA ILE A 150 4.08 -18.61 11.65
C ILE A 150 4.98 -19.82 11.93
N LYS A 151 6.25 -19.76 11.54
CA LYS A 151 7.21 -20.86 11.76
C LYS A 151 7.69 -20.97 13.21
N THR A 152 8.00 -19.86 13.85
CA THR A 152 8.77 -19.83 15.11
C THR A 152 7.95 -19.44 16.33
N GLY A 153 6.77 -18.85 16.13
CA GLY A 153 5.96 -18.26 17.19
C GLY A 153 6.41 -16.84 17.61
N ASN A 154 7.52 -16.31 17.07
CA ASN A 154 8.06 -15.00 17.44
C ASN A 154 7.77 -13.97 16.35
N LEU A 155 7.09 -12.88 16.72
CA LEU A 155 6.84 -11.76 15.82
C LEU A 155 7.90 -10.70 16.12
N ILE A 156 8.79 -10.48 15.17
CA ILE A 156 9.93 -9.58 15.32
C ILE A 156 9.81 -8.52 14.23
N PRO A 157 9.70 -7.23 14.56
CA PRO A 157 9.78 -6.16 13.57
C PRO A 157 11.15 -6.17 12.89
N LEU A 158 11.17 -6.22 11.56
CA LEU A 158 12.40 -6.27 10.76
C LEU A 158 12.65 -4.95 10.04
N SER A 159 13.90 -4.75 9.61
CA SER A 159 14.38 -3.51 9.00
C SER A 159 14.07 -3.43 7.50
N GLU A 160 13.21 -2.49 7.09
CA GLU A 160 13.11 -2.08 5.69
C GLU A 160 14.36 -1.31 5.24
N GLN A 161 14.99 -0.56 6.15
CA GLN A 161 16.17 0.26 5.83
C GLN A 161 17.34 -0.58 5.31
N GLN A 162 17.57 -1.74 5.92
CA GLN A 162 18.60 -2.65 5.41
C GLN A 162 18.32 -3.09 3.98
N LEU A 163 17.06 -3.31 3.59
CA LEU A 163 16.74 -3.62 2.19
C LEU A 163 17.03 -2.42 1.29
N ILE A 164 16.62 -1.22 1.69
CA ILE A 164 16.83 0.02 0.93
C ILE A 164 18.32 0.22 0.66
N ASP A 165 19.17 0.04 1.67
CA ASP A 165 20.59 0.33 1.57
C ASP A 165 21.39 -0.81 0.91
N CYS A 166 21.00 -2.08 1.15
CA CYS A 166 21.82 -3.24 0.81
C CYS A 166 21.31 -4.09 -0.36
N ALA A 167 20.00 -4.09 -0.66
CA ALA A 167 19.46 -4.94 -1.73
C ALA A 167 19.66 -4.36 -3.15
N THR A 168 20.51 -3.34 -3.29
CA THR A 168 20.75 -2.62 -4.54
C THR A 168 21.45 -3.48 -5.60
N ASN A 169 22.34 -4.38 -5.18
CA ASN A 169 23.03 -5.32 -6.07
C ASN A 169 22.09 -6.36 -6.70
N ASN A 170 20.86 -6.48 -6.22
CA ASN A 170 19.87 -7.43 -6.72
C ASN A 170 18.90 -6.81 -7.74
N GLY A 171 19.07 -5.53 -8.07
CA GLY A 171 18.27 -4.79 -9.06
C GLY A 171 17.34 -3.73 -8.47
N ASN A 172 17.16 -3.72 -7.14
CA ASN A 172 16.43 -2.66 -6.45
C ASN A 172 17.27 -1.37 -6.42
N GLN A 173 16.60 -0.24 -6.29
CA GLN A 173 17.21 1.09 -6.39
C GLN A 173 16.86 1.92 -5.16
N GLY A 174 16.90 1.34 -3.96
CA GLY A 174 16.60 2.04 -2.71
C GLY A 174 15.25 2.76 -2.73
N CYS A 175 15.29 4.08 -2.58
CA CYS A 175 14.10 4.95 -2.66
C CYS A 175 13.65 5.22 -4.10
N GLY A 176 14.49 4.95 -5.09
CA GLY A 176 14.13 4.95 -6.52
C GLY A 176 13.21 3.81 -6.94
N GLY A 177 13.02 2.80 -6.09
CA GLY A 177 12.04 1.73 -6.26
C GLY A 177 12.64 0.34 -6.42
N GLY A 178 11.78 -0.68 -6.50
CA GLY A 178 12.21 -2.07 -6.49
C GLY A 178 11.05 -3.07 -6.57
N VAL A 179 11.39 -4.35 -6.34
CA VAL A 179 10.45 -5.48 -6.29
C VAL A 179 10.74 -6.40 -5.12
N MET A 180 9.67 -7.02 -4.61
CA MET A 180 9.70 -7.86 -3.42
C MET A 180 10.57 -9.11 -3.61
N ASP A 181 10.56 -9.73 -4.79
CA ASP A 181 11.36 -10.92 -5.09
C ASP A 181 12.87 -10.66 -4.99
N GLN A 182 13.32 -9.48 -5.43
CA GLN A 182 14.72 -9.09 -5.32
C GLN A 182 15.12 -8.81 -3.86
N ALA A 183 14.17 -8.32 -3.05
CA ALA A 183 14.35 -8.22 -1.61
C ALA A 183 14.50 -9.61 -0.98
N PHE A 184 13.65 -10.59 -1.36
CA PHE A 184 13.78 -11.97 -0.89
C PHE A 184 15.11 -12.61 -1.33
N ASP A 185 15.51 -12.43 -2.60
CA ASP A 185 16.82 -12.86 -3.11
C ASP A 185 17.97 -12.31 -2.23
N TYR A 186 17.92 -11.02 -1.90
CA TYR A 186 18.90 -10.40 -1.00
C TYR A 186 18.89 -11.06 0.40
N ILE A 187 17.73 -11.22 1.04
CA ILE A 187 17.65 -11.80 2.40
C ILE A 187 18.25 -13.21 2.43
N ILE A 188 18.01 -14.01 1.38
CA ILE A 188 18.57 -15.37 1.25
C ILE A 188 20.10 -15.29 1.15
N GLN A 189 20.62 -14.45 0.26
CA GLN A 189 22.06 -14.30 0.00
C GLN A 189 22.81 -13.71 1.21
N ASN A 190 22.19 -12.74 1.88
CA ASN A 190 22.68 -12.10 3.09
C ASN A 190 22.56 -13.01 4.33
N GLN A 191 21.91 -14.18 4.20
CA GLN A 191 21.65 -15.12 5.29
C GLN A 191 20.82 -14.53 6.42
N GLY A 192 19.92 -13.60 6.09
CA GLY A 192 18.94 -13.02 6.98
C GLY A 192 18.78 -11.51 6.86
N LEU A 193 17.89 -10.98 7.68
CA LEU A 193 17.55 -9.56 7.79
C LEU A 193 17.59 -9.13 9.26
N SER A 194 18.00 -7.89 9.50
CA SER A 194 18.11 -7.29 10.83
C SER A 194 16.75 -6.95 11.41
N SER A 195 16.71 -6.77 12.74
CA SER A 195 15.53 -6.18 13.39
C SER A 195 15.43 -4.69 13.05
N GLU A 196 14.22 -4.14 13.16
CA GLU A 196 13.98 -2.69 13.10
C GLU A 196 14.81 -1.94 14.16
N THR A 197 15.03 -2.54 15.33
CA THR A 197 15.79 -1.90 16.42
C THR A 197 17.28 -1.80 16.11
N ASP A 198 17.84 -2.81 15.44
CA ASP A 198 19.27 -2.86 15.12
C ASP A 198 19.61 -2.06 13.85
N TYR A 199 18.64 -1.84 12.96
CA TYR A 199 18.79 -1.04 11.74
C TYR A 199 17.49 -0.26 11.47
N PRO A 200 17.28 0.87 12.17
CA PRO A 200 16.04 1.64 12.11
C PRO A 200 15.74 2.25 10.74
N TYR A 201 14.46 2.46 10.45
CA TYR A 201 14.00 3.17 9.27
C TYR A 201 14.36 4.67 9.28
N GLU A 202 15.10 5.11 8.27
CA GLU A 202 15.48 6.52 8.07
C GLU A 202 14.72 7.20 6.92
N GLY A 203 14.14 6.41 6.00
CA GLY A 203 13.34 6.94 4.89
C GLY A 203 14.16 7.67 3.83
N LEU A 204 15.45 7.35 3.72
CA LEU A 204 16.39 7.85 2.74
C LEU A 204 17.42 6.78 2.40
N GLU A 205 18.14 6.93 1.29
CA GLU A 205 19.20 5.99 0.92
C GLU A 205 20.46 6.22 1.76
N GLY A 206 20.88 5.19 2.48
CA GLY A 206 22.07 5.16 3.30
C GLY A 206 23.19 4.31 2.72
N THR A 207 24.25 4.13 3.51
CA THR A 207 25.32 3.17 3.19
C THR A 207 24.97 1.83 3.80
N CYS A 208 25.04 0.74 3.02
CA CYS A 208 24.78 -0.60 3.53
C CYS A 208 25.72 -0.99 4.68
N GLU A 209 25.17 -1.11 5.89
CA GLU A 209 25.90 -1.58 7.06
C GLU A 209 25.80 -3.10 7.24
N MET A 210 26.77 -3.84 6.71
CA MET A 210 26.79 -5.32 6.75
C MET A 210 26.99 -5.95 8.15
N ARG A 211 27.06 -5.18 9.24
CA ARG A 211 27.49 -5.67 10.57
C ARG A 211 26.37 -6.08 11.51
N SER A 212 25.12 -6.01 11.10
CA SER A 212 23.99 -6.38 11.95
C SER A 212 23.77 -7.91 11.97
N SER A 213 23.53 -8.46 13.16
CA SER A 213 23.17 -9.88 13.30
C SER A 213 21.75 -10.10 12.76
N PRO A 214 21.51 -11.15 11.95
CA PRO A 214 20.19 -11.38 11.38
C PRO A 214 19.19 -11.78 12.47
N ALA A 215 18.07 -11.06 12.55
CA ALA A 215 16.94 -11.36 13.43
C ALA A 215 15.95 -12.37 12.80
N ALA A 216 15.91 -12.42 11.47
CA ALA A 216 15.07 -13.33 10.71
C ALA A 216 15.82 -13.90 9.51
N LYS A 217 15.44 -15.11 9.08
CA LYS A 217 15.97 -15.77 7.87
C LYS A 217 14.84 -16.37 7.07
N ILE A 218 15.02 -16.42 5.75
CA ILE A 218 14.19 -17.17 4.83
C ILE A 218 15.08 -18.07 3.98
N THR A 219 14.54 -19.21 3.55
CA THR A 219 15.29 -20.22 2.81
C THR A 219 15.05 -20.14 1.30
N ARG A 220 13.83 -19.73 0.91
CA ARG A 220 13.41 -19.44 -0.47
C ARG A 220 12.17 -18.56 -0.46
N TYR A 221 11.70 -18.18 -1.63
CA TYR A 221 10.36 -17.62 -1.84
C TYR A 221 9.69 -18.36 -3.00
N GLU A 222 8.37 -18.25 -3.11
CA GLU A 222 7.59 -18.82 -4.20
C GLU A 222 6.64 -17.76 -4.77
N ASP A 223 6.53 -17.75 -6.10
CA ASP A 223 5.58 -16.91 -6.82
C ASP A 223 4.22 -17.61 -6.89
N VAL A 224 3.16 -16.85 -6.65
CA VAL A 224 1.79 -17.28 -6.93
C VAL A 224 1.56 -17.22 -8.45
N PRO A 225 0.90 -18.22 -9.07
CA PRO A 225 0.48 -18.14 -10.45
C PRO A 225 -0.19 -16.80 -10.77
N ALA A 226 0.36 -16.09 -11.76
CA ALA A 226 -0.14 -14.79 -12.15
C ALA A 226 -1.58 -14.89 -12.67
N ASN A 227 -2.37 -13.87 -12.39
CA ASN A 227 -3.75 -13.70 -12.82
C ASN A 227 -4.68 -14.81 -12.29
N SER A 228 -4.48 -15.19 -11.02
CA SER A 228 -5.29 -16.19 -10.33
C SER A 228 -5.61 -15.76 -8.90
N GLU A 229 -6.77 -15.11 -8.70
CA GLU A 229 -7.29 -14.83 -7.36
C GLU A 229 -7.49 -16.10 -6.52
N LYS A 230 -7.75 -17.23 -7.19
CA LYS A 230 -7.86 -18.55 -6.55
C LYS A 230 -6.51 -18.96 -5.94
N ASP A 231 -5.42 -18.91 -6.70
CA ASP A 231 -4.11 -19.32 -6.17
C ASP A 231 -3.59 -18.30 -5.15
N LEU A 232 -3.91 -17.02 -5.32
CA LEU A 232 -3.66 -16.01 -4.30
C LEU A 232 -4.41 -16.34 -3.00
N LEU A 233 -5.68 -16.75 -3.09
CA LEU A 233 -6.48 -17.14 -1.92
C LEU A 233 -5.86 -18.33 -1.20
N ASN A 234 -5.43 -19.34 -1.97
CA ASN A 234 -4.75 -20.51 -1.46
C ASN A 234 -3.50 -20.11 -0.67
N ALA A 235 -2.65 -19.24 -1.23
CA ALA A 235 -1.46 -18.75 -0.53
C ALA A 235 -1.79 -17.93 0.72
N VAL A 236 -2.72 -16.96 0.61
CA VAL A 236 -3.13 -16.07 1.72
C VAL A 236 -3.75 -16.85 2.88
N SER A 237 -4.43 -17.98 2.59
CA SER A 237 -4.96 -18.86 3.63
C SER A 237 -3.89 -19.53 4.50
N ILE A 238 -2.63 -19.56 4.04
CA ILE A 238 -1.50 -20.18 4.72
C ILE A 238 -0.56 -19.15 5.36
N GLN A 239 -0.39 -17.98 4.74
CA GLN A 239 0.41 -16.87 5.28
C GLN A 239 0.13 -15.57 4.52
N PRO A 240 0.47 -14.39 5.06
CA PRO A 240 0.48 -13.14 4.30
C PRO A 240 1.37 -13.20 3.04
N VAL A 241 0.92 -12.53 1.98
CA VAL A 241 1.52 -12.56 0.63
C VAL A 241 1.82 -11.13 0.18
N SER A 242 3.04 -10.89 -0.29
CA SER A 242 3.40 -9.63 -0.94
C SER A 242 2.74 -9.54 -2.31
N VAL A 243 2.11 -8.42 -2.63
CA VAL A 243 1.47 -8.19 -3.93
C VAL A 243 1.82 -6.80 -4.46
N ALA A 244 1.85 -6.66 -5.78
CA ALA A 244 1.89 -5.35 -6.42
C ALA A 244 0.50 -5.00 -6.97
N ILE A 245 0.15 -3.71 -6.87
CA ILE A 245 -1.11 -3.14 -7.34
C ILE A 245 -0.87 -1.82 -8.07
N GLU A 246 -1.83 -1.41 -8.89
CA GLU A 246 -1.94 -0.02 -9.35
C GLU A 246 -2.64 0.83 -8.28
N VAL A 247 -2.06 1.97 -7.95
CA VAL A 247 -2.72 3.01 -7.14
C VAL A 247 -2.85 4.30 -7.91
N GLY A 248 -3.95 5.01 -7.65
CA GLY A 248 -4.30 6.33 -8.21
C GLY A 248 -5.00 7.19 -7.17
N ASP A 249 -5.75 8.21 -7.61
CA ASP A 249 -6.34 9.22 -6.70
C ASP A 249 -7.36 8.65 -5.72
N ALA A 250 -8.26 7.76 -6.17
CA ALA A 250 -9.25 7.14 -5.28
C ALA A 250 -8.57 6.26 -4.22
N PHE A 251 -7.55 5.49 -4.61
CA PHE A 251 -6.79 4.68 -3.66
C PHE A 251 -6.05 5.56 -2.64
N ARG A 252 -5.41 6.63 -3.12
CA ARG A 252 -4.71 7.60 -2.26
C ARG A 252 -5.64 8.21 -1.21
N HIS A 253 -6.87 8.53 -1.57
CA HIS A 253 -7.86 9.15 -0.65
C HIS A 253 -8.81 8.15 0.02
N TYR A 254 -8.58 6.85 -0.11
CA TYR A 254 -9.43 5.85 0.53
C TYR A 254 -9.49 6.07 2.05
N GLN A 255 -10.71 6.06 2.58
CA GLN A 255 -10.96 6.18 4.01
C GLN A 255 -11.52 4.90 4.61
N GLN A 256 -12.55 4.31 3.99
CA GLN A 256 -13.22 3.12 4.52
C GLN A 256 -14.11 2.43 3.48
N GLY A 257 -14.50 1.18 3.77
CA GLY A 257 -15.40 0.37 2.92
C GLY A 257 -14.63 -0.61 2.02
N ILE A 258 -15.29 -1.16 1.01
CA ILE A 258 -14.69 -2.12 0.07
C ILE A 258 -14.39 -1.41 -1.25
N PHE A 259 -13.10 -1.22 -1.52
CA PHE A 259 -12.57 -0.62 -2.74
C PHE A 259 -12.85 -1.51 -3.95
N THR A 260 -13.23 -0.93 -5.10
CA THR A 260 -13.66 -1.66 -6.32
C THR A 260 -12.88 -1.20 -7.56
N SER A 261 -13.09 -1.86 -8.70
CA SER A 261 -12.26 -1.72 -9.92
C SER A 261 -12.45 -0.43 -10.72
N GLU A 262 -13.46 0.40 -10.44
CA GLU A 262 -13.78 1.56 -11.28
C GLU A 262 -12.64 2.61 -11.33
N ASP A 263 -11.75 2.58 -10.34
CA ASP A 263 -10.78 3.65 -10.07
C ASP A 263 -9.31 3.21 -10.14
N CYS A 264 -9.02 2.04 -10.74
CA CYS A 264 -7.66 1.55 -10.98
C CYS A 264 -7.57 0.62 -12.19
N GLY A 265 -6.44 0.66 -12.90
CA GLY A 265 -6.08 -0.27 -13.98
C GLY A 265 -5.17 -1.42 -13.52
N THR A 266 -4.16 -1.76 -14.32
CA THR A 266 -3.20 -2.84 -14.07
C THR A 266 -1.73 -2.40 -14.25
N ASN A 267 -1.46 -1.10 -14.32
CA ASN A 267 -0.13 -0.50 -14.37
C ASN A 267 0.49 -0.46 -12.96
N LEU A 268 0.91 -1.63 -12.49
CA LEU A 268 1.42 -1.84 -11.13
C LEU A 268 2.52 -0.84 -10.76
N ASN A 269 2.33 -0.09 -9.67
CA ASN A 269 3.23 0.97 -9.22
C ASN A 269 3.46 0.96 -7.69
N HIS A 270 2.68 0.17 -6.94
CA HIS A 270 2.75 0.11 -5.48
C HIS A 270 2.82 -1.32 -4.95
N GLY A 271 3.60 -1.54 -3.89
CA GLY A 271 3.74 -2.82 -3.20
C GLY A 271 3.01 -2.81 -1.86
N VAL A 272 2.13 -3.78 -1.63
CA VAL A 272 1.40 -3.98 -0.37
C VAL A 272 1.45 -5.44 0.05
N THR A 273 0.89 -5.79 1.22
CA THR A 273 0.80 -7.18 1.66
C THR A 273 -0.66 -7.56 1.88
N VAL A 274 -1.12 -8.64 1.24
CA VAL A 274 -2.42 -9.24 1.54
C VAL A 274 -2.26 -10.05 2.82
N ILE A 275 -2.93 -9.60 3.88
CA ILE A 275 -2.86 -10.19 5.23
C ILE A 275 -4.14 -10.93 5.61
N GLY A 276 -5.04 -11.13 4.65
CA GLY A 276 -6.31 -11.79 4.91
C GLY A 276 -7.32 -11.60 3.80
N TYR A 277 -8.50 -12.14 4.05
CA TYR A 277 -9.67 -12.03 3.19
C TYR A 277 -10.93 -12.34 3.99
N GLY A 278 -12.08 -11.96 3.46
CA GLY A 278 -13.36 -12.29 4.08
C GLY A 278 -14.54 -11.99 3.17
N THR A 279 -15.70 -11.95 3.80
CA THR A 279 -16.98 -11.60 3.18
C THR A 279 -17.68 -10.59 4.07
N SER A 280 -18.12 -9.46 3.54
CA SER A 280 -18.91 -8.48 4.26
C SER A 280 -20.35 -8.94 4.49
N LYS A 281 -21.09 -8.18 5.29
CA LYS A 281 -22.48 -8.51 5.68
C LYS A 281 -23.45 -8.61 4.49
N ASP A 282 -23.19 -7.86 3.43
CA ASP A 282 -23.94 -7.88 2.17
C ASP A 282 -23.49 -8.98 1.19
N GLY A 283 -22.51 -9.80 1.57
CA GLY A 283 -22.00 -10.90 0.75
C GLY A 283 -20.81 -10.53 -0.14
N THR A 284 -20.37 -9.26 -0.17
CA THR A 284 -19.21 -8.84 -0.96
C THR A 284 -17.92 -9.47 -0.41
N LYS A 285 -17.19 -10.21 -1.24
CA LYS A 285 -15.90 -10.78 -0.86
C LYS A 285 -14.80 -9.72 -0.97
N TYR A 286 -13.83 -9.76 -0.06
CA TYR A 286 -12.72 -8.82 -0.06
C TYR A 286 -11.39 -9.49 0.30
N TRP A 287 -10.30 -8.89 -0.19
CA TRP A 287 -8.94 -8.97 0.33
C TRP A 287 -8.76 -7.95 1.44
N LEU A 288 -8.02 -8.30 2.49
CA LEU A 288 -7.56 -7.36 3.52
C LEU A 288 -6.07 -7.07 3.27
N ILE A 289 -5.75 -5.83 2.93
CA ILE A 289 -4.37 -5.42 2.67
C ILE A 289 -3.79 -4.58 3.81
N LYS A 290 -2.50 -4.77 4.08
CA LYS A 290 -1.66 -3.91 4.91
C LYS A 290 -0.88 -2.96 4.00
N ASN A 291 -1.02 -1.66 4.24
CA ASN A 291 -0.29 -0.61 3.52
C ASN A 291 0.88 -0.06 4.37
N SER A 292 1.71 0.79 3.76
CA SER A 292 2.93 1.38 4.34
C SER A 292 2.88 2.91 4.43
N TRP A 293 1.69 3.49 4.51
CA TRP A 293 1.47 4.95 4.50
C TRP A 293 1.08 5.52 5.87
N GLY A 294 1.34 4.80 6.95
CA GLY A 294 0.95 5.20 8.30
C GLY A 294 -0.53 4.93 8.61
N LYS A 295 -0.89 5.12 9.90
CA LYS A 295 -2.21 4.77 10.45
C LYS A 295 -3.32 5.74 10.05
N ASP A 296 -2.97 6.95 9.64
CA ASP A 296 -3.95 7.99 9.25
C ASP A 296 -4.54 7.75 7.85
N TRP A 297 -3.93 6.86 7.07
CA TRP A 297 -4.47 6.45 5.77
C TRP A 297 -5.41 5.25 5.91
N GLY A 298 -6.54 5.26 5.20
CA GLY A 298 -7.49 4.16 5.17
C GLY A 298 -8.07 3.76 6.53
N GLU A 299 -8.37 2.47 6.70
CA GLU A 299 -8.92 1.91 7.93
C GLU A 299 -7.79 1.60 8.93
N GLY A 300 -7.14 2.64 9.43
CA GLY A 300 -6.02 2.49 10.37
C GLY A 300 -4.75 1.92 9.72
N GLY A 301 -4.49 2.26 8.45
CA GLY A 301 -3.39 1.75 7.61
C GLY A 301 -3.74 0.50 6.78
N TYR A 302 -4.98 0.02 6.86
CA TYR A 302 -5.47 -1.13 6.12
C TYR A 302 -6.54 -0.70 5.10
N MET A 303 -6.80 -1.59 4.13
CA MET A 303 -7.90 -1.43 3.19
C MET A 303 -8.52 -2.78 2.86
N LYS A 304 -9.84 -2.77 2.64
CA LYS A 304 -10.55 -3.88 2.01
C LYS A 304 -10.68 -3.64 0.51
N MET A 305 -10.19 -4.57 -0.29
CA MET A 305 -10.26 -4.54 -1.75
C MET A 305 -11.19 -5.65 -2.23
N GLN A 306 -12.12 -5.37 -3.13
CA GLN A 306 -13.03 -6.37 -3.67
C GLN A 306 -12.25 -7.56 -4.25
N ARG A 307 -12.76 -8.77 -3.96
CA ARG A 307 -12.20 -10.05 -4.36
C ARG A 307 -13.25 -10.85 -5.11
N ASP A 308 -12.81 -11.83 -5.90
CA ASP A 308 -13.66 -12.81 -6.60
C ASP A 308 -14.46 -12.12 -7.70
N ILE A 309 -13.73 -11.41 -8.56
CA ILE A 309 -14.26 -10.71 -9.73
C ILE A 309 -13.96 -11.49 -11.01
N ASP A 310 -14.61 -11.12 -12.11
CA ASP A 310 -14.39 -11.79 -13.40
C ASP A 310 -13.01 -11.51 -14.03
N ALA A 311 -12.38 -10.39 -13.71
CA ALA A 311 -11.06 -10.03 -14.24
C ALA A 311 -9.97 -10.88 -13.58
N PRO A 312 -9.21 -11.69 -14.33
CA PRO A 312 -8.27 -12.64 -13.76
C PRO A 312 -7.10 -11.96 -13.04
N GLU A 313 -6.74 -10.73 -13.42
CA GLU A 313 -5.76 -9.90 -12.73
C GLU A 313 -6.20 -9.47 -11.32
N GLY A 314 -7.49 -9.60 -10.98
CA GLY A 314 -8.11 -9.00 -9.80
C GLY A 314 -8.19 -7.46 -9.90
N ILE A 315 -8.88 -6.79 -8.97
CA ILE A 315 -8.93 -5.32 -9.01
C ILE A 315 -7.51 -4.76 -8.83
N CYS A 316 -7.20 -3.69 -9.56
CA CYS A 316 -5.90 -3.03 -9.51
C CYS A 316 -4.70 -3.93 -9.85
N GLY A 317 -4.91 -5.10 -10.45
CA GLY A 317 -3.87 -6.07 -10.75
C GLY A 317 -3.33 -6.87 -9.57
N ILE A 318 -4.07 -6.93 -8.45
CA ILE A 318 -3.64 -7.57 -7.19
C ILE A 318 -3.18 -9.04 -7.34
N ALA A 319 -3.67 -9.76 -8.35
CA ALA A 319 -3.29 -11.14 -8.63
C ALA A 319 -2.19 -11.30 -9.71
N MET A 320 -1.65 -10.22 -10.27
CA MET A 320 -0.67 -10.28 -11.37
C MET A 320 0.75 -10.61 -10.90
N ARG A 321 1.13 -10.11 -9.71
CA ARG A 321 2.48 -10.18 -9.16
C ARG A 321 2.39 -10.38 -7.66
N ALA A 322 2.31 -11.64 -7.26
CA ALA A 322 2.19 -12.05 -5.87
C ALA A 322 3.26 -13.08 -5.53
N SER A 323 3.93 -12.91 -4.40
CA SER A 323 4.98 -13.82 -3.95
C SER A 323 5.05 -13.85 -2.42
N TYR A 324 5.55 -14.95 -1.88
CA TYR A 324 5.65 -15.14 -0.44
C TYR A 324 6.94 -15.86 -0.04
N PRO A 325 7.57 -15.46 1.07
CA PRO A 325 8.79 -16.09 1.55
C PRO A 325 8.51 -17.35 2.38
N ILE A 326 9.51 -18.23 2.47
CA ILE A 326 9.47 -19.45 3.28
C ILE A 326 10.59 -19.41 4.30
N ALA A 327 10.22 -19.18 5.57
CA ALA A 327 11.11 -19.12 6.71
C ALA A 327 11.76 -20.47 7.03
#